data_AF-A0A1H7D449-F1
#
_entry.id   AF-A0A1H7D449-F1
#
_cell.length_a   1.000
_cell.length_b   1.000
_cell.length_c   1.000
_cell.angle_alpha   90.00
_cell.angle_beta   90.00
_cell.angle_gamma   90.00
#
_symmetry.space_group_name_H-M   'P 1'
#
loop_
_entity.id
_entity.type
_entity.pdbx_description
1 polymer ?
#
loop_
_entity_poly.entity_id
_entity_poly.type
_entity_poly.pdbx_seq_one_letter_code
_entity_poly.pdbx_strand_id
1 'polypeptide(L)' 'MPLFISDYLNICDPVLVFDRFMEEIDLEKYLKNVPAHFAGRIRYNPTSMLKTILFGFMTNGYISLRELE' A
#
# COMPACT_ATOMS: atom_id res chain seq x y z
N MET A 1 -16.35 15.56 10.88
CA MET A 1 -15.88 14.36 10.17
C MET A 1 -14.43 14.14 10.57
N PRO A 2 -14.01 12.93 10.96
CA PRO A 2 -12.62 12.68 11.36
C PRO A 2 -11.68 12.95 10.18
N LEU A 3 -10.53 13.52 10.49
CA LEU A 3 -9.54 13.97 9.51
C LEU A 3 -8.60 12.84 9.09
N PHE A 4 -8.49 11.79 9.92
CA PHE A 4 -7.51 10.72 9.71
C PHE A 4 -8.13 9.33 9.82
N ILE A 5 -7.60 8.39 9.02
CA ILE A 5 -8.00 6.97 9.05
C ILE A 5 -7.71 6.34 10.42
N SER A 6 -6.69 6.83 11.13
CA SER A 6 -6.38 6.42 12.50
C SER A 6 -7.50 6.68 13.50
N ASP A 7 -8.41 7.61 13.21
CA ASP A 7 -9.54 7.93 14.08
C ASP A 7 -10.63 6.84 14.02
N TYR A 8 -10.58 5.96 13.02
CA TYR A 8 -11.56 4.89 12.77
C TYR A 8 -11.05 3.48 13.09
N LEU A 9 -9.73 3.30 13.20
CA LEU A 9 -9.09 2.00 13.31
C LEU A 9 -8.39 1.84 14.66
N ASN A 10 -8.41 0.62 15.20
CA ASN A 10 -7.68 0.31 16.43
C ASN A 10 -6.16 0.42 16.18
N ILE A 11 -5.37 0.83 17.17
CA ILE A 11 -3.91 0.89 17.07
C ILE A 11 -3.27 -0.45 16.66
N CYS A 12 -3.92 -1.57 16.96
CA CYS A 12 -3.49 -2.91 16.55
C CYS A 12 -4.10 -3.39 15.22
N ASP A 13 -4.78 -2.50 14.48
CA ASP A 13 -5.35 -2.86 13.19
C ASP A 13 -4.23 -3.23 12.19
N PRO A 14 -4.34 -4.38 11.50
CA PRO A 14 -3.29 -4.83 10.60
C PRO A 14 -2.95 -3.83 9.49
N VAL A 15 -3.94 -3.07 9.01
CA VAL A 15 -3.73 -2.06 7.96
C VAL A 15 -2.91 -0.91 8.50
N LEU A 16 -3.23 -0.40 9.70
CA LEU A 16 -2.48 0.68 10.33
C LEU A 16 -1.05 0.27 10.68
N VAL A 17 -0.87 -0.92 11.25
CA VAL A 17 0.46 -1.44 11.61
C VAL A 17 1.32 -1.62 10.36
N PHE A 18 0.73 -2.18 9.30
CA PHE A 18 1.40 -2.35 8.03
C PHE A 18 1.80 -1.03 7.39
N ASP A 19 0.89 -0.06 7.35
CA ASP A 19 1.13 1.23 6.70
C ASP A 19 2.28 1.98 7.37
N ARG A 20 2.29 2.03 8.72
CA ARG A 20 3.39 2.61 9.50
C ARG A 20 4.73 1.90 9.25
N PHE A 21 4.72 0.56 9.21
CA PHE A 21 5.92 -0.20 8.92
C PHE A 21 6.46 0.08 7.51
N MET A 22 5.58 0.22 6.52
CA MET A 22 5.95 0.55 5.14
C MET A 22 6.44 1.99 4.96
N GLU A 23 5.98 2.93 5.80
CA GLU A 23 6.53 4.30 5.83
C GLU A 23 8.01 4.31 6.24
N GLU A 24 8.40 3.52 7.23
CA GLU A 24 9.80 3.38 7.68
C GLU A 24 10.73 2.76 6.62
N ILE A 25 10.20 1.94 5.71
CA ILE A 25 10.99 1.25 4.67
C ILE A 25 11.48 2.22 3.57
N ASP A 26 10.86 3.41 3.46
CA ASP A 26 11.06 4.36 2.36
C ASP A 26 10.88 3.66 0.99
N LEU A 27 9.62 3.30 0.69
CA LEU A 27 9.28 2.62 -0.57
C LEU A 27 9.58 3.46 -1.82
N GLU A 28 9.63 4.78 -1.68
CA GLU A 28 9.86 5.69 -2.80
C GLU A 28 11.23 5.46 -3.45
N LYS A 29 12.23 5.02 -2.68
CA LYS A 29 13.56 4.71 -3.21
C LYS A 29 13.56 3.61 -4.27
N TYR A 30 12.60 2.68 -4.23
CA TYR A 30 12.46 1.62 -5.22
C TYR A 30 11.65 2.07 -6.45
N LEU A 31 10.92 3.19 -6.34
CA LEU A 31 10.05 3.71 -7.38
C LEU A 31 10.70 4.83 -8.22
N LYS A 32 11.91 5.28 -7.85
CA LYS A 32 12.64 6.39 -8.51
C LYS A 32 12.83 6.23 -10.03
N ASN A 33 12.93 4.99 -10.51
CA ASN A 33 13.17 4.69 -11.92
C ASN A 33 11.90 4.25 -12.67
N VAL A 34 10.75 4.26 -11.99
CA VAL A 34 9.48 3.97 -12.66
C VAL A 34 9.18 5.17 -13.56
N PRO A 35 9.04 4.99 -14.89
CA PRO A 35 8.69 6.09 -15.77
C PRO A 35 7.42 6.75 -15.25
N ALA A 36 7.37 8.08 -15.26
CA ALA A 36 6.11 8.78 -15.06
C ALA A 36 5.19 8.37 -16.21
N HIS A 37 4.41 7.31 -16.00
CA HIS A 37 3.52 6.79 -17.02
C HIS A 37 2.50 7.89 -17.30
N PHE A 38 2.51 8.45 -18.51
CA PHE A 38 1.44 9.33 -19.00
C PHE A 38 0.09 8.59 -19.11
N ALA A 39 0.11 7.26 -18.98
CA ALA A 39 -1.06 6.39 -18.94
C ALA A 39 -1.31 5.89 -17.51
N GLY A 40 -2.33 6.46 -16.87
CA GLY A 40 -2.80 6.08 -15.53
C GLY A 40 -4.05 6.90 -15.18
N ARG A 41 -4.76 6.53 -14.10
CA ARG A 41 -5.82 7.40 -13.57
C ARG A 41 -5.18 8.63 -12.92
N ILE A 42 -5.84 9.78 -12.99
CA ILE A 42 -5.37 11.06 -12.41
C ILE A 42 -4.99 10.93 -10.92
N ARG A 43 -5.61 9.99 -10.19
CA ARG A 43 -5.35 9.73 -8.75
C ARG A 43 -4.45 8.51 -8.50
N TYR A 44 -3.75 8.02 -9.51
CA TYR A 44 -2.81 6.91 -9.36
C TYR A 44 -1.63 7.35 -8.49
N ASN A 45 -1.39 6.61 -7.40
CA ASN A 45 -0.21 6.75 -6.57
C ASN A 45 0.55 5.40 -6.55
N PRO A 46 1.76 5.33 -7.13
CA PRO A 46 2.50 4.08 -7.25
C PRO A 46 2.88 3.51 -5.88
N THR A 47 3.19 4.37 -4.90
CA THR A 47 3.50 3.96 -3.52
C THR A 47 2.28 3.32 -2.86
N SER A 48 1.11 3.93 -2.96
CA SER A 48 -0.14 3.36 -2.41
C SER A 48 -0.50 2.04 -3.08
N MET A 49 -0.33 1.93 -4.40
CA MET A 49 -0.59 0.67 -5.11
C MET A 49 0.37 -0.44 -4.66
N LEU A 50 1.65 -0.15 -4.53
CA LEU A 50 2.64 -1.11 -4.04
C LEU A 50 2.33 -1.55 -2.60
N LYS A 51 1.97 -0.62 -1.71
CA LYS A 51 1.53 -0.94 -0.34
C LYS A 51 0.34 -1.90 -0.36
N THR A 52 -0.70 -1.64 -1.16
CA THR A 52 -1.86 -2.52 -1.27
C THR A 52 -1.51 -3.92 -1.76
N ILE A 53 -0.65 -4.04 -2.78
CA ILE A 53 -0.20 -5.34 -3.28
C ILE A 53 0.56 -6.09 -2.19
N LEU A 54 1.55 -5.46 -1.55
CA LEU A 54 2.34 -6.09 -0.50
C LEU A 54 1.49 -6.53 0.69
N PHE A 55 0.46 -5.75 1.05
CA PHE A 55 -0.49 -6.12 2.10
C PHE A 55 -1.28 -7.38 1.73
N GLY A 56 -1.80 -7.47 0.51
CA GLY A 56 -2.54 -8.66 0.04
C GLY A 56 -1.68 -9.93 -0.03
N PHE A 57 -0.36 -9.78 -0.19
CA PHE A 57 0.59 -10.89 -0.22
C PHE A 57 1.10 -11.29 1.17
N MET A 58 0.81 -10.51 2.22
CA MET A 58 1.34 -10.76 3.56
C MET A 58 0.85 -12.10 4.16
N THR A 59 -0.36 -12.54 3.80
CA THR A 59 -1.00 -13.74 4.36
C THR A 59 -0.59 -15.02 3.62
N ASN A 60 -0.78 -15.06 2.30
CA ASN A 60 -0.61 -16.27 1.48
C ASN A 60 0.54 -16.16 0.46
N GLY A 61 1.31 -15.06 0.49
CA GLY A 61 2.43 -14.84 -0.41
C GLY A 61 1.99 -14.87 -1.88
N TYR A 62 2.72 -15.65 -2.70
CA TYR A 62 2.43 -15.78 -4.13
C TYR A 62 1.04 -16.41 -4.42
N ILE A 63 0.50 -17.22 -3.50
CA ILE A 63 -0.82 -17.85 -3.65
C ILE A 63 -1.93 -16.78 -3.64
N SER A 64 -1.71 -15.64 -2.99
CA SER A 64 -2.66 -14.51 -2.93
C SER A 64 -3.08 -14.00 -4.32
N LEU A 65 -2.27 -14.17 -5.36
CA LEU A 65 -2.61 -13.75 -6.73
C LEU A 65 -3.88 -14.41 -7.27
N ARG A 66 -4.18 -15.64 -6.86
CA ARG A 66 -5.38 -16.38 -7.31
C ARG A 66 -6.64 -15.98 -6.55
N GLU A 67 -6.48 -15.36 -5.38
CA GLU A 67 -7.58 -14.95 -4.50
C GLU A 67 -7.94 -13.46 -4.68
N LEU A 68 -7.09 -12.70 -5.38
CA LEU A 68 -7.24 -11.26 -5.64
C LEU A 68 -7.99 -10.94 -6.95
N GLU A 69 -8.23 -11.95 -7.81
CA GLU A 69 -9.04 -11.87 -9.04
C GLU A 69 -10.53 -12.05 -8.73
#